data_AF-A0A917DGR5-F1
#
_entry.id   AF-A0A917DGR5-F1
#
_cell.length_a   1.000
_cell.length_b   1.000
_cell.length_c   1.000
_cell.angle_alpha   90.00
_cell.angle_beta   90.00
_cell.angle_gamma   90.00
#
_symmetry.space_group_name_H-M   'P 1'
#
loop_
_entity.id
_entity.type
_entity.pdbx_description
1 polymer ?
#
loop_
_entity_poly.entity_id
_entity_poly.type
_entity_poly.pdbx_seq_one_letter_code
_entity_poly.pdbx_strand_id
1 'polypeptide(L)' 'MSKDKKGVYTGIIEKDDKGNYFCGEYLLDFKYTEANFKLGDVINIKSVIENPSDISYNQYPKKSKNFFLANEKKAN' A
#
# COMPACT_ATOMS: atom_id res chain seq x y z
N MET A 1 -27.14 -8.01 -4.88
CA MET A 1 -25.77 -8.43 -4.52
C MET A 1 -24.83 -7.27 -4.80
N SER A 2 -24.64 -6.40 -3.82
CA SER A 2 -23.79 -5.22 -3.93
C SER A 2 -22.35 -5.68 -4.12
N LYS A 3 -21.79 -5.47 -5.31
CA LYS A 3 -20.37 -5.69 -5.58
C LYS A 3 -19.61 -4.59 -4.85
N ASP A 4 -19.44 -4.76 -3.55
CA ASP A 4 -18.48 -3.97 -2.79
C ASP A 4 -17.18 -4.13 -3.54
N LYS A 5 -16.68 -3.04 -4.12
CA LYS A 5 -15.38 -3.00 -4.80
C LYS A 5 -14.31 -3.22 -3.75
N LYS A 6 -14.18 -4.46 -3.27
CA LYS A 6 -13.12 -4.91 -2.39
C LYS A 6 -11.84 -4.67 -3.17
N GLY A 7 -11.06 -3.68 -2.76
CA GLY A 7 -9.69 -3.57 -3.25
C GLY A 7 -8.94 -4.88 -2.99
N VAL A 8 -7.81 -5.03 -3.65
CA VAL A 8 -6.91 -6.19 -3.53
C VAL A 8 -6.59 -6.50 -2.07
N TYR A 9 -6.29 -5.47 -1.28
CA TYR A 9 -5.88 -5.62 0.11
C TYR A 9 -6.16 -4.35 0.89
N THR A 10 -6.48 -4.46 2.18
CA THR A 10 -6.60 -3.31 3.08
C THR A 10 -5.77 -3.58 4.33
N GLY A 11 -4.90 -2.65 4.68
CA GLY A 11 -3.98 -2.80 5.80
C GLY A 11 -3.34 -1.48 6.18
N ILE A 12 -2.44 -1.53 7.16
CA ILE A 12 -1.72 -0.37 7.68
C ILE A 12 -0.43 -0.17 6.87
N ILE A 13 -0.02 1.08 6.67
CA ILE A 13 1.29 1.41 6.09
C ILE A 13 2.36 1.21 7.17
N GLU A 14 3.28 0.31 6.88
CA GLU A 14 4.46 0.05 7.68
C GLU A 14 5.73 0.41 6.89
N LYS A 15 6.85 0.55 7.59
CA LYS A 15 8.14 0.89 7.00
C LYS A 15 9.18 -0.05 7.56
N ASP A 16 9.91 -0.66 6.65
CA ASP A 16 11.01 -1.57 6.99
C ASP A 16 12.25 -0.78 7.44
N ASP A 17 13.21 -1.45 8.06
CA ASP A 17 14.50 -0.86 8.47
C ASP A 17 15.23 -0.19 7.29
N LYS A 18 15.06 -0.72 6.07
CA LYS A 18 15.60 -0.13 4.82
C LYS A 18 14.87 1.14 4.35
N GLY A 19 13.83 1.57 5.05
CA GLY A 19 13.03 2.73 4.72
C GLY A 19 12.01 2.50 3.60
N ASN A 20 11.71 1.24 3.27
CA ASN A 20 10.69 0.89 2.27
C ASN A 20 9.31 0.84 2.91
N TYR A 21 8.33 1.52 2.31
CA TYR A 21 6.94 1.44 2.73
C TYR A 21 6.28 0.18 2.19
N PHE A 22 5.61 -0.57 3.05
CA PHE A 22 4.89 -1.77 2.68
C PHE A 22 3.55 -1.84 3.42
N CYS A 23 2.66 -2.68 2.90
CA CYS A 23 1.37 -2.96 3.52
C CYS A 23 1.09 -4.45 3.38
N GLY A 24 1.22 -5.19 4.49
CA GLY A 24 1.19 -6.65 4.45
C GLY A 24 2.31 -7.20 3.57
N GLU A 25 1.96 -7.95 2.52
CA GLU A 25 2.91 -8.53 1.55
C GLU A 25 3.26 -7.59 0.37
N TYR A 26 2.62 -6.41 0.29
CA TYR A 26 2.71 -5.53 -0.88
C TYR A 26 3.64 -4.34 -0.62
N LEU A 27 4.63 -4.14 -1.49
CA LEU A 27 5.45 -2.94 -1.45
C LEU A 27 4.65 -1.74 -1.94
N LEU A 28 4.73 -0.61 -1.25
CA LEU A 28 4.11 0.63 -1.67
C LEU A 28 5.13 1.51 -2.40
N ASP A 29 4.66 2.28 -3.37
CA ASP A 29 5.52 3.27 -4.02
C ASP A 29 5.93 4.37 -3.04
N PHE A 30 7.23 4.47 -2.75
CA PHE A 30 7.76 5.39 -1.78
C PHE A 30 7.37 6.85 -2.05
N LYS A 31 7.48 7.32 -3.30
CA LYS A 31 7.17 8.71 -3.63
C LYS A 31 5.68 8.99 -3.46
N TYR A 32 4.84 8.05 -3.88
CA TYR A 32 3.39 8.18 -3.73
C TYR A 32 2.95 8.12 -2.26
N THR A 33 3.52 7.19 -1.48
CA THR A 33 3.30 7.07 -0.04
C THR A 33 3.71 8.34 0.69
N GLU A 34 4.94 8.83 0.53
CA GLU A 34 5.43 10.04 1.21
C GLU A 34 4.62 11.30 0.87
N ALA A 35 4.14 11.41 -0.38
CA ALA A 35 3.42 12.59 -0.83
C ALA A 35 1.96 12.63 -0.32
N ASN A 36 1.32 11.49 -0.07
CA ASN A 36 -0.12 11.41 0.19
C ASN A 36 -0.49 10.70 1.51
N PHE A 37 0.43 9.96 2.11
CA PHE A 37 0.17 9.05 3.24
C PHE A 37 1.28 9.13 4.29
N LYS A 38 1.04 8.52 5.46
CA LYS A 38 2.01 8.44 6.55
C LYS A 38 2.09 7.01 7.09
N LEU A 39 3.18 6.74 7.81
CA LEU A 39 3.32 5.51 8.58
C LEU A 39 2.16 5.41 9.59
N GLY A 40 1.49 4.26 9.64
CA GLY A 40 0.33 4.04 10.51
C GLY A 40 -1.02 4.35 9.85
N ASP A 41 -1.06 4.94 8.65
CA ASP A 41 -2.32 5.11 7.92
C ASP A 41 -2.85 3.78 7.42
N VAL A 42 -4.17 3.58 7.53
CA VAL A 42 -4.84 2.42 6.94
C VAL A 42 -5.15 2.74 5.48
N ILE A 43 -4.65 1.94 4.55
CA ILE A 43 -4.89 2.09 3.11
C ILE A 43 -5.59 0.88 2.51
N ASN A 44 -6.30 1.13 1.42
CA ASN A 44 -6.97 0.15 0.59
C ASN A 44 -6.31 0.14 -0.80
N ILE A 45 -5.65 -0.97 -1.12
CA ILE A 45 -4.95 -1.23 -2.37
C ILE A 45 -5.95 -1.62 -3.45
N LYS A 46 -6.05 -0.86 -4.54
CA LYS A 46 -6.95 -1.19 -5.65
C LYS A 46 -6.32 -2.09 -6.69
N SER A 47 -5.02 -1.99 -6.90
CA SER A 47 -4.32 -2.80 -7.88
C SER A 47 -2.87 -3.01 -7.47
N VAL A 48 -2.36 -4.19 -7.78
CA VAL A 48 -0.96 -4.58 -7.54
C VAL A 48 -0.35 -4.93 -8.89
N ILE A 49 0.93 -4.66 -9.02
CA ILE A 49 1.77 -5.04 -10.16
C ILE A 49 2.91 -5.90 -9.64
N GLU A 50 3.49 -6.73 -10.50
CA GLU A 50 4.76 -7.39 -10.18
C GLU A 50 5.82 -6.33 -9.93
N ASN A 51 6.63 -6.54 -8.89
CA ASN A 51 7.67 -5.59 -8.55
C ASN A 51 8.74 -5.61 -9.65
N PRO A 52 8.94 -4.52 -10.41
CA PRO A 52 9.95 -4.49 -11.46
C PRO A 52 11.38 -4.44 -10.90
N SER A 53 11.55 -4.24 -9.58
CA SER A 53 12.86 -4.15 -8.94
C SER A 53 13.33 -5.51 -8.43
N ASP A 54 14.31 -6.07 -9.12
CA ASP A 54 14.95 -7.36 -8.79
C ASP A 54 15.49 -7.41 -7.34
N ILE A 55 16.07 -6.30 -6.86
CA ILE A 55 16.67 -6.18 -5.51
C ILE A 55 15.65 -6.39 -4.39
N SER A 56 14.46 -5.82 -4.55
CA SER A 56 13.39 -5.90 -3.56
C SER A 56 12.38 -6.98 -3.90
N TYR A 57 12.52 -7.66 -5.04
CA TYR A 57 11.59 -8.68 -5.51
C TYR A 57 11.52 -9.86 -4.53
N ASN A 58 12.67 -10.26 -3.99
CA ASN A 58 12.74 -11.39 -3.06
C ASN A 58 12.03 -11.14 -1.72
N GLN A 59 11.93 -9.87 -1.30
CA GLN A 59 11.19 -9.49 -0.08
C GLN A 59 9.74 -9.10 -0.41
N TYR A 60 9.55 -8.37 -1.50
CA TYR A 60 8.27 -7.87 -1.97
C TYR A 60 8.11 -8.18 -3.46
N PRO A 61 7.55 -9.33 -3.81
CA PRO A 61 7.35 -9.71 -5.20
C PRO A 61 6.28 -8.85 -5.89
N LYS A 62 5.41 -8.20 -5.11
CA LYS A 62 4.32 -7.37 -5.61
C LYS A 62 4.46 -5.93 -5.08
N LYS A 63 4.24 -4.97 -5.97
CA LYS A 63 4.22 -3.55 -5.66
C LYS A 63 2.86 -2.93 -6.00
N SER A 64 2.40 -1.98 -5.21
CA SER A 64 1.25 -1.13 -5.55
C SER A 64 1.64 0.33 -5.60
N LYS A 65 1.04 1.05 -6.54
CA LYS A 65 1.06 2.52 -6.64
C LYS A 65 -0.34 3.13 -6.68
N ASN A 66 -1.37 2.31 -6.49
CA ASN A 66 -2.76 2.70 -6.65
C ASN A 66 -3.55 2.19 -5.44
N PHE A 67 -3.48 2.98 -4.39
CA PHE A 67 -4.09 2.71 -3.09
C PHE A 67 -4.58 4.03 -2.48
N PHE A 68 -5.55 3.95 -1.59
CA PHE A 68 -6.25 5.11 -1.03
C PHE A 68 -6.42 4.93 0.48
N LEU A 69 -6.61 6.01 1.24
CA LEU A 69 -6.87 5.92 2.67
C LEU A 69 -8.18 5.17 2.91
N ALA A 70 -8.09 4.06 3.63
CA ALA A 70 -9.26 3.29 4.07
C ALA A 70 -9.99 4.02 5.21
N ASN A 71 -9.26 4.85 5.97
CA ASN A 71 -9.78 5.51 7.16
C ASN A 71 -10.31 6.92 6.91
N GLU A 72 -10.92 7.20 5.75
CA GLU A 72 -11.61 8.48 5.48
C GLU A 72 -12.91 8.64 6.32
N LYS A 73 -12.91 8.18 7.58
CA LYS A 73 -13.83 8.67 8.60
C LYS A 73 -13.38 10.08 8.96
N LYS A 74 -14.00 11.04 8.29
CA LYS A 74 -14.10 12.47 8.65
C LYS A 74 -13.70 12.71 10.12
N ALA A 75 -12.54 13.34 10.33
CA ALA A 75 -12.31 14.08 11.55
C ALA A 75 -13.32 15.23 11.57
N ASN A 76 -14.21 15.18 12.55
CA ASN A 76 -15.27 16.13 12.82
C ASN A 76 -14.73 17.36 13.57
#